data_AF-A0A098EIA9-F1
#
_entry.id   AF-A0A098EIA9-F1
#
_cell.length_a   1.000
_cell.length_b   1.000
_cell.length_c   1.000
_cell.angle_alpha   90.00
_cell.angle_beta   90.00
_cell.angle_gamma   90.00
#
_symmetry.space_group_name_H-M   'P 1'
#
loop_
_entity.id
_entity.type
_entity.pdbx_description
1 polymer ?
#
loop_
_entity_poly.entity_id
_entity_poly.type
_entity_poly.pdbx_seq_one_letter_code
_entity_poly.pdbx_strand_id
1 'polypeptide(L)'
;MKKFPLITGAALAISLLASPAFAATDLPKSHGFYDEMTYLINKGVVSGFEDGTVKPDKTVSRAEAAIMIGKLKGFNGTQSATKFKDVSQGQKASGYIAAAEKAGYITGYPDGTFKPNAPITRGDMAIILSRVFPMAMEGIEEFKDVSPNMRAFDAIGEVVSANIAAGYKDFTFKPNNATTRAQFSAFLARGLEPKFKNDTHMAHSYLKDKTKTYTYREITGEVSTEKYVDSAKYFDEPLGFFWLVDYKEDSEDYFYGEYENREMYITGFPEDGFTASLVYPITKGKTFDSGDTDLPPFKITGVNVKVTTPYKTFTNAVEVSVLDPEWDGKSYKYYMAEGYGLIKTVHYDGDTLYELVDVK
;
A
#
# COMPACT_ATOMS: atom_id res chain seq x y z
N MET A 1 56.53 1.05 51.03
CA MET A 1 55.61 0.89 49.88
C MET A 1 54.99 2.26 49.58
N LYS A 2 55.43 2.92 48.51
CA LYS A 2 54.97 4.28 48.13
C LYS A 2 53.68 4.15 47.31
N LYS A 3 52.65 4.92 47.70
CA LYS A 3 51.30 4.92 47.10
C LYS A 3 51.30 5.69 45.78
N PHE A 4 50.76 5.09 44.72
CA PHE A 4 50.43 5.77 43.46
C PHE A 4 49.09 6.51 43.60
N PRO A 5 48.93 7.74 43.07
CA PRO A 5 47.62 8.36 42.97
C PRO A 5 46.90 7.85 41.71
N LEU A 6 45.63 7.52 41.92
CA LEU A 6 44.63 7.13 40.93
C LEU A 6 44.34 8.34 40.03
N ILE A 7 44.56 8.23 38.72
CA ILE A 7 44.07 9.22 37.75
C ILE A 7 42.60 8.86 37.48
N THR A 8 41.68 9.62 38.09
CA THR A 8 40.25 9.58 37.78
C THR A 8 39.99 10.10 36.38
N GLY A 9 39.39 9.26 35.54
CA GLY A 9 39.01 9.57 34.17
C GLY A 9 37.89 10.62 34.11
N ALA A 10 38.06 11.59 33.23
CA ALA A 10 36.98 12.42 32.72
C ALA A 10 36.50 11.81 31.40
N ALA A 11 35.46 10.97 31.47
CA ALA A 11 34.73 10.57 30.27
C ALA A 11 33.65 11.61 29.98
N LEU A 12 33.82 12.28 28.84
CA LEU A 12 32.97 13.31 28.28
C LEU A 12 31.54 12.77 28.10
N ALA A 13 30.59 13.29 28.88
CA ALA A 13 29.17 13.04 28.64
C ALA A 13 28.75 13.81 27.37
N ILE A 14 28.61 13.10 26.26
CA ILE A 14 27.92 13.61 25.07
C ILE A 14 26.46 13.78 25.47
N SER A 15 26.07 15.02 25.77
CA SER A 15 24.66 15.38 25.91
C SER A 15 23.98 15.18 24.55
N LEU A 16 23.27 14.07 24.39
CA LEU A 16 22.19 13.96 23.41
C LEU A 16 21.17 15.03 23.77
N LEU A 17 21.26 16.20 23.14
CA LEU A 17 20.16 17.15 23.11
C LEU A 17 19.06 16.48 22.28
N ALA A 18 18.20 15.71 22.96
CA ALA A 18 16.89 15.41 22.43
C ALA A 18 16.24 16.75 22.11
N SER A 19 16.13 17.06 20.82
CA SER A 19 15.37 18.23 20.38
C SER A 19 13.98 18.09 20.99
N PRO A 20 13.43 19.13 21.64
CA PRO A 20 12.11 19.03 22.26
C PRO A 20 11.14 18.54 21.20
N ALA A 21 10.40 17.48 21.53
CA ALA A 21 9.35 16.96 20.66
C ALA A 21 8.47 18.14 20.25
N PHE A 22 8.49 18.49 18.95
CA PHE A 22 7.64 19.54 18.40
C PHE A 22 6.19 19.19 18.77
N ALA A 23 5.57 19.97 19.66
CA ALA A 23 4.19 19.76 20.04
C ALA A 23 3.31 20.22 18.87
N ALA A 24 2.84 19.28 18.03
CA ALA A 24 1.95 19.54 16.91
C ALA A 24 0.56 20.02 17.39
N THR A 25 0.51 21.26 17.90
CA THR A 25 -0.65 21.85 18.61
C THR A 25 -1.91 21.93 17.75
N ASP A 26 -1.76 21.94 16.43
CA ASP A 26 -2.84 22.00 15.43
C ASP A 26 -3.19 20.64 14.81
N LEU A 27 -2.69 19.53 15.38
CA LEU A 27 -3.01 18.16 14.96
C LEU A 27 -3.78 17.42 16.08
N PRO A 28 -5.09 17.65 16.24
CA PRO A 28 -5.89 16.95 17.24
C PRO A 28 -6.09 15.47 16.86
N LYS A 29 -6.27 14.59 17.85
CA LYS A 29 -6.58 13.16 17.63
C LYS A 29 -7.82 12.89 16.76
N SER A 30 -8.73 13.86 16.68
CA SER A 30 -9.92 13.81 15.83
C SER A 30 -9.65 14.11 14.35
N HIS A 31 -8.44 14.56 14.00
CA HIS A 31 -8.06 14.83 12.62
C HIS A 31 -7.95 13.51 11.85
N GLY A 32 -8.55 13.43 10.65
CA GLY A 32 -8.69 12.17 9.91
C GLY A 32 -7.39 11.51 9.43
N PHE A 33 -6.25 12.20 9.54
CA PHE A 33 -4.91 11.68 9.24
C PHE A 33 -3.95 11.78 10.43
N TYR A 34 -4.49 11.80 11.66
CA TYR A 34 -3.70 11.97 12.88
C TYR A 34 -2.63 10.88 13.02
N ASP A 35 -2.99 9.61 12.82
CA ASP A 35 -2.09 8.48 13.04
C ASP A 35 -0.97 8.43 12.00
N GLU A 36 -1.27 8.64 10.72
CA GLU A 36 -0.25 8.68 9.67
C GLU A 36 0.71 9.86 9.86
N MET A 37 0.20 11.04 10.20
CA MET A 37 1.05 12.20 10.46
C MET A 37 1.93 11.98 11.68
N THR A 38 1.37 11.46 12.78
CA THR A 38 2.12 11.17 14.00
C THR A 38 3.21 10.13 13.74
N TYR A 39 2.91 9.10 12.96
CA TYR A 39 3.90 8.11 12.54
C TYR A 39 5.08 8.74 11.79
N LEU A 40 4.81 9.62 10.82
CA LEU A 40 5.86 10.29 10.06
C LEU A 40 6.60 11.38 10.84
N ILE A 41 5.96 12.02 11.81
CA ILE A 41 6.61 12.93 12.76
C ILE A 41 7.62 12.14 13.60
N ASN A 42 7.20 11.00 14.16
CA ASN A 42 8.06 10.14 14.96
C ASN A 42 9.23 9.55 14.16
N LYS A 43 9.05 9.30 12.86
CA LYS A 43 10.14 8.93 11.92
C LYS A 43 11.01 10.11 11.48
N GLY A 44 10.70 11.35 11.88
CA GLY A 44 11.43 12.56 11.49
C GLY A 44 11.21 13.01 10.04
N VAL A 45 10.30 12.36 9.31
CA VAL A 45 9.94 12.65 7.91
C VAL A 45 9.14 13.95 7.81
N VAL A 46 8.15 14.11 8.69
CA VAL A 46 7.38 15.35 8.83
C VAL A 46 7.97 16.16 9.97
N SER A 47 8.12 17.46 9.76
CA SER A 47 8.49 18.40 10.81
C SER A 47 7.50 19.55 10.87
N GLY A 48 7.34 20.09 12.08
CA GLY A 48 6.58 21.30 12.31
C GLY A 48 7.28 22.56 11.79
N PHE A 49 6.56 23.65 11.86
CA PHE A 49 7.04 25.00 11.58
C PHE A 49 7.58 25.63 12.87
N GLU A 50 8.27 26.76 12.73
CA GLU A 50 8.87 27.49 13.86
C GLU A 50 7.83 27.98 14.88
N ASP A 51 6.57 28.13 14.46
CA ASP A 51 5.43 28.49 15.31
C ASP A 51 4.87 27.31 16.13
N GLY A 52 5.49 26.12 16.05
CA GLY A 52 5.07 24.91 16.77
C GLY A 52 3.92 24.15 16.10
N THR A 53 3.43 24.58 14.94
CA THR A 53 2.36 23.87 14.22
C THR A 53 2.90 22.89 13.18
N VAL A 54 2.09 21.95 12.69
CA VAL A 54 2.42 21.06 11.55
C VAL A 54 1.62 21.37 10.28
N LYS A 55 0.58 22.21 10.41
CA LYS A 55 -0.31 22.73 9.36
C LYS A 55 -0.88 21.62 8.49
N PRO A 56 -1.67 20.68 9.05
CA PRO A 56 -2.13 19.48 8.35
C PRO A 56 -2.92 19.82 7.07
N ASP A 57 -3.78 20.84 7.13
CA ASP A 57 -4.65 21.26 6.03
C ASP A 57 -4.01 22.24 5.06
N LYS A 58 -2.79 22.72 5.34
CA LYS A 58 -2.05 23.56 4.40
C LYS A 58 -1.67 22.71 3.19
N THR A 59 -1.84 23.27 1.99
CA THR A 59 -1.32 22.69 0.76
C THR A 59 0.19 22.49 0.81
N VAL A 60 0.65 21.30 0.44
CA VAL A 60 2.07 20.99 0.41
C VAL A 60 2.70 21.50 -0.88
N SER A 61 3.83 22.21 -0.78
CA SER A 61 4.58 22.66 -1.96
C SER A 61 5.47 21.56 -2.51
N ARG A 62 5.91 21.70 -3.75
CA ARG A 62 6.88 20.78 -4.37
C ARG A 62 8.20 20.70 -3.60
N ALA A 63 8.68 21.81 -3.03
CA ALA A 63 9.86 21.82 -2.17
C ALA A 63 9.64 21.10 -0.83
N GLU A 64 8.48 21.29 -0.20
CA GLU A 64 8.12 20.57 1.03
C GLU A 64 8.01 19.06 0.79
N ALA A 65 7.41 18.66 -0.33
CA ALA A 65 7.36 17.26 -0.76
C ALA A 65 8.77 16.68 -0.96
N ALA A 66 9.67 17.39 -1.65
CA ALA A 66 11.06 16.96 -1.83
C ALA A 66 11.81 16.78 -0.49
N ILE A 67 11.60 17.68 0.47
CA ILE A 67 12.14 17.54 1.83
C ILE A 67 11.62 16.27 2.50
N MET A 68 10.31 16.01 2.44
CA MET A 68 9.71 14.82 3.07
C MET A 68 10.21 13.53 2.42
N ILE A 69 10.28 13.47 1.09
CA ILE A 69 10.84 12.32 0.36
C ILE A 69 12.31 12.11 0.73
N GLY A 70 13.09 13.19 0.73
CA GLY A 70 14.51 13.12 1.04
C GLY A 70 14.78 12.64 2.46
N LYS A 71 13.98 13.09 3.43
CA LYS A 71 14.04 12.60 4.82
C LYS A 71 13.64 11.13 4.92
N LEU A 72 12.56 10.73 4.25
CA LEU A 72 12.10 9.34 4.20
C LEU A 72 13.18 8.42 3.62
N LYS A 73 13.93 8.88 2.62
CA LYS A 73 15.00 8.13 1.96
C LYS A 73 16.38 8.32 2.60
N GLY A 74 16.48 9.06 3.70
CA GLY A 74 17.74 9.29 4.41
C GLY A 74 18.75 10.15 3.65
N PHE A 75 18.32 10.98 2.71
CA PHE A 75 19.20 11.85 1.95
C PHE A 75 19.78 12.98 2.81
N ASN A 76 21.01 13.39 2.47
CA ASN A 76 21.62 14.57 3.05
C ASN A 76 20.94 15.84 2.52
N GLY A 77 20.29 16.58 3.41
CA GLY A 77 19.60 17.84 3.11
C GLY A 77 20.50 19.07 3.01
N THR A 78 21.82 18.91 3.13
CA THR A 78 22.78 20.02 3.02
C THR A 78 22.58 20.75 1.70
N GLN A 79 22.46 22.07 1.79
CA GLN A 79 22.23 22.95 0.66
C GLN A 79 23.26 22.73 -0.46
N SER A 80 22.77 22.42 -1.67
CA SER A 80 23.61 22.07 -2.81
C SER A 80 23.10 22.74 -4.09
N ALA A 81 23.98 22.85 -5.09
CA ALA A 81 23.59 23.33 -6.39
C ALA A 81 22.59 22.37 -7.04
N THR A 82 21.60 22.92 -7.74
CA THR A 82 20.63 22.15 -8.51
C THR A 82 20.74 22.49 -9.98
N LYS A 83 20.21 21.63 -10.86
CA LYS A 83 20.09 21.94 -12.29
C LYS A 83 18.95 22.91 -12.62
N PHE A 84 18.12 23.26 -11.64
CA PHE A 84 16.92 24.06 -11.85
C PHE A 84 17.20 25.55 -11.67
N LYS A 85 16.80 26.35 -12.67
CA LYS A 85 17.11 27.78 -12.72
C LYS A 85 16.46 28.60 -11.60
N ASP A 86 15.36 28.09 -11.03
CA ASP A 86 14.57 28.73 -9.98
C ASP A 86 14.84 28.16 -8.57
N VAL A 87 15.82 27.26 -8.43
CA VAL A 87 16.24 26.70 -7.15
C VAL A 87 17.71 27.04 -6.91
N SER A 88 17.95 28.15 -6.21
CA SER A 88 19.30 28.55 -5.82
C SER A 88 19.87 27.64 -4.73
N GLN A 89 21.20 27.49 -4.70
CA GLN A 89 21.88 26.67 -3.70
C GLN A 89 21.50 27.05 -2.27
N GLY A 90 21.33 28.34 -1.98
CA GLY A 90 20.94 28.85 -0.66
C GLY A 90 19.49 28.62 -0.24
N GLN A 91 18.65 27.95 -1.05
CA GLN A 91 17.30 27.57 -0.61
C GLN A 91 17.35 26.37 0.34
N LYS A 92 16.51 26.34 1.38
CA LYS A 92 16.50 25.25 2.39
C LYS A 92 16.25 23.86 1.79
N ALA A 93 15.51 23.78 0.69
CA ALA A 93 15.16 22.52 0.02
C ALA A 93 16.18 22.08 -1.04
N SER A 94 17.18 22.91 -1.40
CA SER A 94 18.04 22.68 -2.57
C SER A 94 18.76 21.32 -2.53
N GLY A 95 19.30 20.96 -1.37
CA GLY A 95 19.95 19.66 -1.12
C GLY A 95 19.04 18.47 -1.38
N TYR A 96 17.83 18.51 -0.79
CA TYR A 96 16.84 17.46 -0.97
C TYR A 96 16.30 17.40 -2.40
N ILE A 97 16.10 18.55 -3.05
CA ILE A 97 15.67 18.61 -4.45
C ILE A 97 16.73 17.97 -5.36
N ALA A 98 18.01 18.32 -5.18
CA ALA A 98 19.09 17.72 -5.97
C ALA A 98 19.20 16.20 -5.74
N ALA A 99 19.12 15.74 -4.50
CA ALA A 99 19.22 14.32 -4.18
C ALA A 99 18.03 13.50 -4.69
N ALA A 100 16.79 13.99 -4.49
CA ALA A 100 15.59 13.31 -4.95
C ALA A 100 15.47 13.31 -6.48
N GLU A 101 15.96 14.35 -7.15
CA GLU A 101 16.02 14.39 -8.61
C GLU A 101 17.04 13.38 -9.14
N LYS A 102 18.25 13.35 -8.57
CA LYS A 102 19.29 12.38 -8.92
C LYS A 102 18.83 10.93 -8.71
N ALA A 103 18.03 10.68 -7.68
CA ALA A 103 17.43 9.37 -7.41
C ALA A 103 16.22 9.04 -8.29
N GLY A 104 15.78 9.95 -9.16
CA GLY A 104 14.65 9.75 -10.07
C GLY A 104 13.26 9.95 -9.43
N TYR A 105 13.16 10.28 -8.15
CA TYR A 105 11.88 10.42 -7.45
C TYR A 105 11.10 11.68 -7.85
N ILE A 106 11.79 12.74 -8.24
CA ILE A 106 11.17 14.00 -8.68
C ILE A 106 11.78 14.47 -10.01
N THR A 107 11.00 15.22 -10.77
CA THR A 107 11.43 15.84 -12.02
C THR A 107 11.00 17.30 -12.07
N GLY A 108 11.73 18.11 -12.81
CA GLY A 108 11.33 19.49 -13.13
C GLY A 108 10.53 19.59 -14.43
N TYR A 109 10.30 20.81 -14.86
CA TYR A 109 9.58 21.15 -16.08
C TYR A 109 10.54 21.27 -17.28
N PRO A 110 10.04 21.13 -18.53
CA PRO A 110 10.87 21.24 -19.74
C PRO A 110 11.61 22.58 -19.90
N ASP A 111 11.13 23.65 -19.26
CA ASP A 111 11.77 24.98 -19.26
C ASP A 111 13.04 25.07 -18.37
N GLY A 112 13.35 23.98 -17.64
CA GLY A 112 14.47 23.89 -16.70
C GLY A 112 14.14 24.44 -15.31
N THR A 113 12.87 24.60 -14.96
CA THR A 113 12.42 25.02 -13.62
C THR A 113 11.94 23.82 -12.78
N PHE A 114 11.94 23.97 -11.46
CA PHE A 114 11.33 23.02 -10.53
C PHE A 114 10.00 23.53 -9.95
N LYS A 115 9.80 24.85 -9.88
CA LYS A 115 8.67 25.54 -9.24
C LYS A 115 8.52 25.16 -7.76
N PRO A 116 9.52 25.45 -6.90
CA PRO A 116 9.57 24.94 -5.52
C PRO A 116 8.38 25.36 -4.65
N ASN A 117 7.80 26.52 -4.91
CA ASN A 117 6.66 27.07 -4.15
C ASN A 117 5.30 26.66 -4.72
N ALA A 118 5.25 26.03 -5.90
CA ALA A 118 4.00 25.59 -6.46
C ALA A 118 3.41 24.43 -5.63
N PRO A 119 2.08 24.37 -5.46
CA PRO A 119 1.43 23.26 -4.79
C PRO A 119 1.64 21.96 -5.57
N ILE A 120 1.76 20.83 -4.87
CA ILE A 120 1.71 19.53 -5.53
C ILE A 120 0.25 19.14 -5.81
N THR A 121 -0.02 18.65 -7.01
CA THR A 121 -1.31 18.07 -7.34
C THR A 121 -1.39 16.61 -6.91
N ARG A 122 -2.60 16.05 -6.82
CA ARG A 122 -2.78 14.64 -6.47
C ARG A 122 -2.21 13.69 -7.52
N GLY A 123 -2.24 14.06 -8.80
CA GLY A 123 -1.60 13.33 -9.88
C GLY A 123 -0.07 13.42 -9.84
N ASP A 124 0.50 14.60 -9.56
CA ASP A 124 1.95 14.75 -9.35
C ASP A 124 2.45 13.88 -8.19
N MET A 125 1.66 13.86 -7.12
CA MET A 125 1.93 13.03 -5.96
C MET A 125 1.89 11.54 -6.31
N ALA A 126 0.90 11.07 -7.09
CA ALA A 126 0.84 9.66 -7.51
C ALA A 126 2.14 9.26 -8.24
N ILE A 127 2.60 10.09 -9.17
CA ILE A 127 3.86 9.88 -9.90
C ILE A 127 5.07 9.84 -8.97
N ILE A 128 5.12 10.72 -7.97
CA ILE A 128 6.21 10.69 -6.97
C ILE A 128 6.14 9.40 -6.17
N LEU A 129 4.96 9.02 -5.69
CA LEU A 129 4.78 7.86 -4.83
C LEU A 129 5.13 6.56 -5.56
N SER A 130 4.75 6.42 -6.83
CA SER A 130 5.10 5.23 -7.61
C SER A 130 6.58 5.10 -7.93
N ARG A 131 7.32 6.21 -7.93
CA ARG A 131 8.79 6.18 -8.02
C ARG A 131 9.44 5.93 -6.66
N VAL A 132 8.82 6.40 -5.58
CA VAL A 132 9.35 6.27 -4.21
C VAL A 132 9.17 4.86 -3.67
N PHE A 133 8.04 4.23 -3.97
CA PHE A 133 7.70 2.90 -3.49
C PHE A 133 7.65 1.92 -4.66
N PRO A 134 8.34 0.78 -4.56
CA PRO A 134 8.23 -0.28 -5.55
C PRO A 134 6.81 -0.83 -5.62
N MET A 135 6.31 -1.07 -6.84
CA MET A 135 4.99 -1.62 -7.12
C MET A 135 5.08 -2.44 -8.40
N ALA A 136 4.71 -3.72 -8.34
CA ALA A 136 4.80 -4.63 -9.48
C ALA A 136 3.50 -4.77 -10.28
N MET A 137 2.56 -3.84 -10.10
CA MET A 137 1.20 -3.96 -10.60
C MET A 137 0.86 -2.81 -11.52
N GLU A 138 0.32 -3.13 -12.68
CA GLU A 138 -0.39 -2.14 -13.48
C GLU A 138 -1.73 -1.77 -12.84
N GLY A 139 -2.17 -0.55 -13.13
CA GLY A 139 -3.42 0.01 -12.60
C GLY A 139 -4.66 -0.66 -13.16
N ILE A 140 -5.58 -1.05 -12.27
CA ILE A 140 -6.84 -1.71 -12.67
C ILE A 140 -8.10 -0.87 -12.42
N GLU A 141 -8.01 0.30 -11.76
CA GLU A 141 -9.18 1.15 -11.48
C GLU A 141 -9.32 2.30 -12.49
N GLU A 142 -10.45 2.34 -13.16
CA GLU A 142 -10.82 3.46 -14.03
C GLU A 142 -11.49 4.60 -13.25
N PHE A 143 -11.02 5.83 -13.47
CA PHE A 143 -11.63 7.03 -12.92
C PHE A 143 -12.15 7.94 -14.03
N LYS A 144 -13.33 8.54 -13.81
CA LYS A 144 -13.99 9.42 -14.79
C LYS A 144 -13.17 10.63 -15.20
N ASP A 145 -12.26 11.08 -14.34
CA ASP A 145 -11.42 12.26 -14.52
C ASP A 145 -9.93 11.93 -14.74
N VAL A 146 -9.63 10.66 -15.05
CA VAL A 146 -8.27 10.21 -15.40
C VAL A 146 -8.30 9.64 -16.80
N SER A 147 -7.71 10.37 -17.75
CA SER A 147 -7.60 9.93 -19.15
C SER A 147 -6.37 9.03 -19.34
N PRO A 148 -6.42 8.00 -20.20
CA PRO A 148 -5.25 7.21 -20.60
C PRO A 148 -4.07 8.04 -21.14
N ASN A 149 -4.34 9.24 -21.68
CA ASN A 149 -3.29 10.15 -22.16
C ASN A 149 -2.73 11.09 -21.07
N MET A 150 -3.24 11.01 -19.84
CA MET A 150 -2.76 11.83 -18.74
C MET A 150 -1.40 11.32 -18.27
N ARG A 151 -0.43 12.22 -18.06
CA ARG A 151 0.91 11.87 -17.54
C ARG A 151 0.89 11.04 -16.24
N ALA A 152 -0.15 11.18 -15.42
CA ALA A 152 -0.29 10.48 -14.16
C ALA A 152 -1.12 9.18 -14.26
N PHE A 153 -1.56 8.77 -15.45
CA PHE A 153 -2.48 7.64 -15.63
C PHE A 153 -1.94 6.36 -14.97
N ASP A 154 -0.77 5.88 -15.40
CA ASP A 154 -0.15 4.66 -14.87
C ASP A 154 0.10 4.78 -13.36
N ALA A 155 0.71 5.89 -12.95
CA ALA A 155 1.06 6.13 -11.56
C ALA A 155 -0.16 6.18 -10.63
N ILE A 156 -1.30 6.68 -11.10
CA ILE A 156 -2.56 6.69 -10.35
C ILE A 156 -3.04 5.25 -10.15
N GLY A 157 -3.00 4.47 -11.22
CA GLY A 157 -3.31 3.05 -11.18
C GLY A 157 -2.45 2.28 -10.18
N GLU A 158 -1.13 2.43 -10.27
CA GLU A 158 -0.14 1.78 -9.40
C GLU A 158 -0.40 2.08 -7.92
N VAL A 159 -0.55 3.35 -7.54
CA VAL A 159 -0.73 3.74 -6.12
C VAL A 159 -2.10 3.33 -5.57
N VAL A 160 -3.11 3.18 -6.44
CA VAL A 160 -4.44 2.71 -6.05
C VAL A 160 -4.41 1.21 -5.83
N SER A 161 -3.87 0.45 -6.78
CA SER A 161 -3.65 -1.00 -6.64
C SER A 161 -2.82 -1.31 -5.39
N ALA A 162 -1.76 -0.55 -5.12
CA ALA A 162 -0.94 -0.73 -3.91
C ALA A 162 -1.59 -0.30 -2.58
N ASN A 163 -2.87 0.11 -2.59
CA ASN A 163 -3.60 0.65 -1.45
C ASN A 163 -2.86 1.81 -0.76
N ILE A 164 -2.14 2.60 -1.55
CA ILE A 164 -1.50 3.84 -1.09
C ILE A 164 -2.49 4.99 -1.21
N ALA A 165 -3.17 5.12 -2.35
CA ALA A 165 -4.23 6.09 -2.54
C ALA A 165 -5.59 5.40 -2.78
N ALA A 166 -6.67 6.14 -2.54
CA ALA A 166 -8.02 5.74 -2.91
C ALA A 166 -8.68 6.85 -3.74
N GLY A 167 -9.60 6.47 -4.61
CA GLY A 167 -10.50 7.40 -5.30
C GLY A 167 -11.65 7.90 -4.42
N TYR A 168 -12.46 8.80 -4.95
CA TYR A 168 -13.65 9.34 -4.30
C TYR A 168 -14.90 8.53 -4.68
N LYS A 169 -15.94 8.56 -3.83
CA LYS A 169 -17.21 7.85 -4.05
C LYS A 169 -17.88 8.14 -5.40
N ASP A 170 -17.63 9.31 -5.98
CA ASP A 170 -18.15 9.75 -7.29
C ASP A 170 -17.40 9.18 -8.52
N PHE A 171 -16.45 8.27 -8.31
CA PHE A 171 -15.57 7.66 -9.32
C PHE A 171 -14.56 8.66 -9.91
N THR A 172 -14.11 9.61 -9.11
CA THR A 172 -13.03 10.52 -9.47
C THR A 172 -11.76 10.24 -8.67
N PHE A 173 -10.60 10.55 -9.24
CA PHE A 173 -9.33 10.62 -8.52
C PHE A 173 -8.96 12.07 -8.14
N LYS A 174 -9.49 13.07 -8.85
CA LYS A 174 -9.16 14.50 -8.73
C LYS A 174 -7.67 14.79 -8.91
N PRO A 175 -7.06 14.34 -10.03
CA PRO A 175 -5.61 14.41 -10.23
C PRO A 175 -5.07 15.84 -10.28
N ASN A 176 -5.88 16.81 -10.68
CA ASN A 176 -5.49 18.22 -10.79
C ASN A 176 -5.68 19.02 -9.48
N ASN A 177 -6.29 18.44 -8.45
CA ASN A 177 -6.48 19.11 -7.17
C ASN A 177 -5.17 19.14 -6.38
N ALA A 178 -4.94 20.23 -5.67
CA ALA A 178 -3.81 20.35 -4.76
C ALA A 178 -3.97 19.44 -3.54
N THR A 179 -2.87 18.88 -3.05
CA THR A 179 -2.84 17.96 -1.90
C THR A 179 -2.44 18.70 -0.62
N THR A 180 -3.09 18.39 0.50
CA THR A 180 -2.68 18.92 1.82
C THR A 180 -1.46 18.19 2.37
N ARG A 181 -0.76 18.80 3.34
CA ARG A 181 0.36 18.15 4.03
C ARG A 181 -0.05 16.85 4.72
N ALA A 182 -1.25 16.81 5.29
CA ALA A 182 -1.79 15.62 5.92
C ALA A 182 -2.09 14.51 4.91
N GLN A 183 -2.71 14.84 3.78
CA GLN A 183 -2.94 13.88 2.71
C GLN A 183 -1.62 13.31 2.17
N PHE A 184 -0.63 14.16 1.87
CA PHE A 184 0.69 13.71 1.42
C PHE A 184 1.38 12.80 2.45
N SER A 185 1.25 13.13 3.73
CA SER A 185 1.74 12.29 4.84
C SER A 185 1.04 10.93 4.89
N ALA A 186 -0.29 10.90 4.73
CA ALA A 186 -1.05 9.66 4.72
C ALA A 186 -0.57 8.71 3.61
N PHE A 187 -0.35 9.23 2.40
CA PHE A 187 0.15 8.41 1.30
C PHE A 187 1.56 7.86 1.54
N LEU A 188 2.48 8.68 2.08
CA LEU A 188 3.81 8.19 2.46
C LEU A 188 3.74 7.12 3.57
N ALA A 189 2.88 7.30 4.57
CA ALA A 189 2.73 6.33 5.65
C ALA A 189 2.18 4.99 5.13
N ARG A 190 1.22 5.02 4.21
CA ARG A 190 0.67 3.82 3.54
C ARG A 190 1.68 3.09 2.67
N GLY A 191 2.62 3.82 2.08
CA GLY A 191 3.73 3.20 1.36
C GLY A 191 4.74 2.50 2.27
N LEU A 192 4.75 2.82 3.57
CA LEU A 192 5.71 2.28 4.55
C LEU A 192 5.15 1.22 5.49
N GLU A 193 3.82 1.16 5.67
CA GLU A 193 3.22 0.41 6.77
C GLU A 193 1.86 -0.19 6.38
N PRO A 194 1.70 -1.52 6.47
CA PRO A 194 0.45 -2.21 6.14
C PRO A 194 -0.79 -1.68 6.84
N LYS A 195 -0.68 -1.30 8.13
CA LYS A 195 -1.86 -0.88 8.92
C LYS A 195 -2.60 0.31 8.32
N PHE A 196 -1.89 1.23 7.67
CA PHE A 196 -2.50 2.41 7.06
C PHE A 196 -3.11 2.11 5.70
N LYS A 197 -2.70 1.02 5.03
CA LYS A 197 -3.26 0.61 3.74
C LYS A 197 -4.71 0.13 3.87
N ASN A 198 -5.07 -0.44 5.02
CA ASN A 198 -6.45 -0.87 5.30
C ASN A 198 -7.45 0.30 5.24
N ASP A 199 -7.02 1.54 5.51
CA ASP A 199 -7.90 2.72 5.44
C ASP A 199 -8.34 3.10 4.01
N THR A 200 -7.80 2.42 3.00
CA THR A 200 -8.12 2.66 1.58
C THR A 200 -9.13 1.67 1.01
N HIS A 201 -9.58 0.70 1.80
CA HIS A 201 -10.60 -0.25 1.40
C HIS A 201 -11.93 0.44 1.12
N MET A 202 -12.66 -0.06 0.12
CA MET A 202 -14.06 0.33 -0.04
C MET A 202 -14.93 -0.32 1.05
N ALA A 203 -16.12 0.24 1.27
CA ALA A 203 -17.09 -0.41 2.16
C ALA A 203 -17.42 -1.81 1.62
N HIS A 204 -17.53 -2.79 2.53
CA HIS A 204 -17.79 -4.20 2.18
C HIS A 204 -16.71 -4.86 1.32
N SER A 205 -15.47 -4.35 1.42
CA SER A 205 -14.30 -4.92 0.77
C SER A 205 -14.05 -6.38 1.19
N TYR A 206 -13.59 -7.20 0.25
CA TYR A 206 -13.14 -8.57 0.52
C TYR A 206 -11.65 -8.62 0.83
N LEU A 207 -10.91 -7.53 0.66
CA LEU A 207 -9.49 -7.48 1.02
C LEU A 207 -9.28 -7.87 2.47
N LYS A 208 -8.27 -8.72 2.69
CA LYS A 208 -7.84 -9.09 4.03
C LYS A 208 -7.25 -7.89 4.79
N ASP A 209 -7.33 -7.94 6.12
CA ASP A 209 -6.63 -7.01 7.00
C ASP A 209 -5.12 -7.28 6.89
N LYS A 210 -4.41 -6.33 6.30
CA LYS A 210 -2.97 -6.41 6.01
C LYS A 210 -2.08 -6.42 7.26
N THR A 211 -2.64 -6.30 8.46
CA THR A 211 -1.90 -6.41 9.74
C THR A 211 -1.99 -7.80 10.36
N LYS A 212 -2.82 -8.68 9.79
CA LYS A 212 -3.13 -9.98 10.34
C LYS A 212 -2.31 -11.09 9.69
N THR A 213 -2.10 -12.15 10.46
CA THR A 213 -1.62 -13.43 9.93
C THR A 213 -2.81 -14.37 9.77
N TYR A 214 -3.01 -14.88 8.56
CA TYR A 214 -4.06 -15.86 8.27
C TYR A 214 -3.42 -17.24 8.20
N THR A 215 -4.05 -18.25 8.78
CA THR A 215 -3.57 -19.64 8.71
C THR A 215 -4.63 -20.49 8.05
N TYR A 216 -4.22 -21.31 7.10
CA TYR A 216 -5.10 -22.20 6.35
C TYR A 216 -4.65 -23.64 6.50
N ARG A 217 -5.61 -24.55 6.35
CA ARG A 217 -5.35 -25.99 6.24
C ARG A 217 -5.49 -26.39 4.78
N GLU A 218 -4.48 -27.08 4.26
CA GLU A 218 -4.42 -27.62 2.91
C GLU A 218 -5.06 -29.02 2.84
N ILE A 219 -5.26 -29.52 1.63
CA ILE A 219 -5.82 -30.86 1.37
C ILE A 219 -4.97 -31.98 2.01
N THR A 220 -3.66 -31.77 2.11
CA THR A 220 -2.71 -32.71 2.76
C THR A 220 -2.89 -32.77 4.27
N GLY A 221 -3.63 -31.82 4.86
CA GLY A 221 -3.78 -31.63 6.30
C GLY A 221 -2.71 -30.71 6.92
N GLU A 222 -1.70 -30.32 6.14
CA GLU A 222 -0.69 -29.33 6.51
C GLU A 222 -1.31 -27.94 6.66
N VAL A 223 -0.54 -27.02 7.25
CA VAL A 223 -0.96 -25.63 7.41
C VAL A 223 0.03 -24.67 6.78
N SER A 224 -0.53 -23.73 6.02
CA SER A 224 0.17 -22.57 5.47
C SER A 224 -0.18 -21.32 6.29
N THR A 225 0.73 -20.35 6.33
CA THR A 225 0.45 -19.02 6.89
C THR A 225 0.64 -17.93 5.85
N GLU A 226 -0.26 -16.96 5.85
CA GLU A 226 -0.21 -15.82 4.96
C GLU A 226 0.05 -14.54 5.77
N LYS A 227 1.08 -13.80 5.37
CA LYS A 227 1.46 -12.53 6.00
C LYS A 227 1.68 -11.47 4.93
N TYR A 228 1.15 -10.27 5.15
CA TYR A 228 1.39 -9.16 4.24
C TYR A 228 2.72 -8.49 4.60
N VAL A 229 3.72 -8.67 3.75
CA VAL A 229 5.10 -8.25 4.00
C VAL A 229 5.64 -7.43 2.85
N ASP A 230 6.60 -6.56 3.14
CA ASP A 230 7.40 -5.91 2.10
C ASP A 230 8.32 -6.98 1.50
N SER A 231 8.02 -7.42 0.28
CA SER A 231 8.65 -8.58 -0.33
C SER A 231 10.11 -8.30 -0.68
N ALA A 232 10.97 -9.27 -0.37
CA ALA A 232 12.39 -9.23 -0.68
C ALA A 232 12.65 -9.64 -2.14
N LYS A 233 12.14 -8.81 -3.05
CA LYS A 233 12.46 -8.82 -4.49
C LYS A 233 11.96 -10.02 -5.28
N TYR A 234 11.75 -9.78 -6.57
CA TYR A 234 11.50 -10.77 -7.61
C TYR A 234 12.42 -10.44 -8.78
N PHE A 235 13.24 -11.40 -9.23
CA PHE A 235 14.36 -11.16 -10.16
C PHE A 235 15.21 -9.93 -9.81
N ASP A 236 15.59 -9.79 -8.53
CA ASP A 236 16.32 -8.65 -7.98
C ASP A 236 15.59 -7.30 -7.94
N GLU A 237 14.39 -7.21 -8.52
CA GLU A 237 13.55 -6.02 -8.51
C GLU A 237 12.60 -6.01 -7.30
N PRO A 238 12.52 -4.91 -6.54
CA PRO A 238 11.61 -4.82 -5.42
C PRO A 238 10.16 -4.79 -5.92
N LEU A 239 9.31 -5.69 -5.39
CA LEU A 239 7.88 -5.75 -5.72
C LEU A 239 7.03 -4.80 -4.86
N GLY A 240 7.53 -4.47 -3.66
CA GLY A 240 6.74 -3.82 -2.61
C GLY A 240 5.97 -4.83 -1.78
N PHE A 241 4.82 -4.43 -1.24
CA PHE A 241 4.06 -5.27 -0.31
C PHE A 241 3.18 -6.31 -0.99
N PHE A 242 3.37 -7.58 -0.62
CA PHE A 242 2.64 -8.74 -1.12
C PHE A 242 2.27 -9.69 0.03
N TRP A 243 1.33 -10.60 -0.21
CA TRP A 243 1.06 -11.70 0.71
C TRP A 243 2.12 -12.78 0.50
N LEU A 244 2.90 -13.05 1.53
CA LEU A 244 3.82 -14.18 1.61
C LEU A 244 3.06 -15.40 2.13
N VAL A 245 3.09 -16.50 1.38
CA VAL A 245 2.62 -17.81 1.83
C VAL A 245 3.83 -18.61 2.31
N ASP A 246 3.83 -18.93 3.60
CA ASP A 246 4.85 -19.67 4.31
C ASP A 246 4.29 -21.04 4.68
N TYR A 247 4.83 -22.09 4.04
CA TYR A 247 4.56 -23.48 4.35
C TYR A 247 5.61 -23.96 5.35
N LYS A 248 5.16 -24.56 6.46
CA LYS A 248 6.06 -24.91 7.56
C LYS A 248 7.12 -25.97 7.24
N GLU A 249 7.03 -26.68 6.11
CA GLU A 249 7.96 -27.75 5.71
C GLU A 249 8.29 -27.68 4.21
N ASP A 250 9.61 -27.74 3.88
CA ASP A 250 10.27 -28.09 2.61
C ASP A 250 9.76 -27.54 1.25
N SER A 251 8.79 -26.63 1.19
CA SER A 251 8.38 -25.96 -0.04
C SER A 251 8.91 -24.53 -0.15
N GLU A 252 9.07 -24.05 -1.38
CA GLU A 252 9.46 -22.67 -1.64
C GLU A 252 8.32 -21.71 -1.25
N ASP A 253 8.67 -20.70 -0.46
CA ASP A 253 7.81 -19.55 -0.18
C ASP A 253 7.43 -18.86 -1.50
N TYR A 254 6.17 -18.47 -1.66
CA TYR A 254 5.73 -17.66 -2.79
C TYR A 254 4.97 -16.41 -2.36
N PHE A 255 4.94 -15.44 -3.26
CA PHE A 255 4.24 -14.17 -3.08
C PHE A 255 3.05 -14.08 -4.02
N TYR A 256 1.91 -13.62 -3.49
CA TYR A 256 0.76 -13.28 -4.32
C TYR A 256 0.18 -11.93 -3.92
N GLY A 257 -0.46 -11.30 -4.90
CA GLY A 257 -1.11 -10.00 -4.72
C GLY A 257 -2.62 -10.15 -4.59
N GLU A 258 -3.24 -9.19 -3.92
CA GLU A 258 -4.67 -9.11 -3.69
C GLU A 258 -5.12 -7.68 -3.98
N TYR A 259 -6.04 -7.51 -4.93
CA TYR A 259 -6.49 -6.20 -5.38
C TYR A 259 -7.99 -6.18 -5.50
N GLU A 260 -8.56 -5.02 -5.21
CA GLU A 260 -9.99 -4.87 -5.27
C GLU A 260 -10.36 -3.45 -5.68
N ASN A 261 -11.23 -3.36 -6.66
CA ASN A 261 -11.86 -2.12 -7.11
C ASN A 261 -13.38 -2.33 -7.16
N ARG A 262 -14.11 -1.34 -7.65
CA ARG A 262 -15.59 -1.38 -7.69
C ARG A 262 -16.17 -2.35 -8.71
N GLU A 263 -15.35 -3.00 -9.51
CA GLU A 263 -15.73 -3.91 -10.57
C GLU A 263 -15.40 -5.36 -10.21
N MET A 264 -14.28 -5.58 -9.54
CA MET A 264 -13.79 -6.92 -9.23
C MET A 264 -12.83 -6.96 -8.04
N TYR A 265 -12.75 -8.16 -7.45
CA TYR A 265 -11.68 -8.61 -6.58
C TYR A 265 -10.82 -9.60 -7.38
N ILE A 266 -9.51 -9.39 -7.39
CA ILE A 266 -8.55 -10.23 -8.08
C ILE A 266 -7.43 -10.69 -7.15
N THR A 267 -6.93 -11.88 -7.42
CA THR A 267 -5.72 -12.44 -6.81
C THR A 267 -4.83 -12.99 -7.89
N GLY A 268 -3.53 -13.01 -7.66
CA GLY A 268 -2.61 -13.47 -8.68
C GLY A 268 -1.16 -13.43 -8.24
N PHE A 269 -0.34 -14.05 -9.06
CA PHE A 269 1.10 -14.07 -8.88
C PHE A 269 1.71 -12.97 -9.75
N PRO A 270 2.76 -12.27 -9.29
CA PRO A 270 3.46 -11.28 -10.11
C PRO A 270 3.91 -11.81 -11.49
N GLU A 271 4.09 -13.12 -11.61
CA GLU A 271 4.64 -13.80 -12.80
C GLU A 271 3.58 -14.37 -13.75
N ASP A 272 2.48 -14.87 -13.19
CA ASP A 272 1.44 -15.56 -13.95
C ASP A 272 0.24 -14.63 -14.26
N GLY A 273 0.23 -13.44 -13.67
CA GLY A 273 -0.86 -12.49 -13.80
C GLY A 273 -1.95 -12.67 -12.75
N PHE A 274 -3.06 -11.97 -12.97
CA PHE A 274 -4.15 -11.84 -12.00
C PHE A 274 -5.46 -12.36 -12.54
N THR A 275 -6.17 -13.06 -11.66
CA THR A 275 -7.43 -13.73 -11.97
C THR A 275 -8.55 -13.14 -11.12
N ALA A 276 -9.68 -12.83 -11.74
CA ALA A 276 -10.89 -12.42 -11.07
C ALA A 276 -11.43 -13.56 -10.21
N SER A 277 -11.46 -13.37 -8.89
CA SER A 277 -12.09 -14.30 -7.96
C SER A 277 -13.55 -13.91 -7.68
N LEU A 278 -13.88 -12.61 -7.82
CA LEU A 278 -15.23 -12.09 -7.62
C LEU A 278 -15.47 -10.83 -8.47
N VAL A 279 -16.70 -10.63 -8.93
CA VAL A 279 -17.09 -9.43 -9.70
C VAL A 279 -18.32 -8.73 -9.12
N TYR A 280 -18.28 -7.41 -9.14
CA TYR A 280 -19.32 -6.51 -8.65
C TYR A 280 -20.31 -6.09 -9.74
N PRO A 281 -21.58 -5.80 -9.42
CA PRO A 281 -22.21 -6.07 -8.12
C PRO A 281 -22.36 -7.58 -7.86
N ILE A 282 -22.23 -7.99 -6.59
CA ILE A 282 -22.33 -9.39 -6.17
C ILE A 282 -23.77 -9.88 -6.34
N THR A 283 -24.02 -10.67 -7.38
CA THR A 283 -25.37 -11.12 -7.74
C THR A 283 -25.39 -12.61 -8.02
N LYS A 284 -26.23 -13.36 -7.30
CA LYS A 284 -26.41 -14.79 -7.56
C LYS A 284 -26.87 -15.02 -9.00
N GLY A 285 -26.23 -15.98 -9.66
CA GLY A 285 -26.44 -16.33 -11.05
C GLY A 285 -25.50 -15.62 -12.04
N LYS A 286 -24.77 -14.59 -11.61
CA LYS A 286 -23.80 -13.87 -12.47
C LYS A 286 -22.64 -14.79 -12.83
N THR A 287 -22.42 -14.94 -14.12
CA THR A 287 -21.25 -15.62 -14.70
C THR A 287 -20.25 -14.56 -15.15
N PHE A 288 -18.96 -14.85 -15.01
CA PHE A 288 -17.87 -13.95 -15.40
C PHE A 288 -16.65 -14.75 -15.84
N ASP A 289 -15.87 -14.12 -16.72
CA ASP A 289 -14.55 -14.59 -17.11
C ASP A 289 -13.56 -14.23 -16.00
N SER A 290 -12.63 -15.13 -15.73
CA SER A 290 -11.62 -14.95 -14.70
C SER A 290 -10.46 -14.06 -15.21
N GLY A 291 -10.35 -13.83 -16.52
CA GLY A 291 -9.22 -13.19 -17.19
C GLY A 291 -8.13 -14.18 -17.61
N ASP A 292 -8.17 -15.41 -17.08
CA ASP A 292 -7.32 -16.52 -17.49
C ASP A 292 -8.04 -17.36 -18.54
N THR A 293 -7.52 -17.35 -19.76
CA THR A 293 -8.15 -18.03 -20.91
C THR A 293 -8.12 -19.55 -20.82
N ASP A 294 -7.29 -20.11 -19.94
CA ASP A 294 -7.19 -21.55 -19.71
C ASP A 294 -8.20 -22.03 -18.65
N LEU A 295 -8.84 -21.10 -17.92
CA LEU A 295 -9.88 -21.42 -16.94
C LEU A 295 -11.28 -21.25 -17.54
N PRO A 296 -12.21 -22.17 -17.22
CA PRO A 296 -13.60 -21.99 -17.63
C PRO A 296 -14.27 -20.87 -16.83
N PRO A 297 -15.43 -20.34 -17.29
CA PRO A 297 -16.10 -19.24 -16.63
C PRO A 297 -16.52 -19.54 -15.18
N PHE A 298 -16.46 -18.52 -14.34
CA PHE A 298 -16.84 -18.59 -12.94
C PHE A 298 -18.29 -18.14 -12.79
N LYS A 299 -18.99 -18.64 -11.78
CA LYS A 299 -20.38 -18.26 -11.49
C LYS A 299 -20.63 -18.06 -10.02
N ILE A 300 -21.22 -16.92 -9.65
CA ILE A 300 -21.72 -16.68 -8.31
C ILE A 300 -22.96 -17.56 -8.10
N THR A 301 -22.85 -18.64 -7.34
CA THR A 301 -23.94 -19.61 -7.11
C THR A 301 -24.65 -19.39 -5.78
N GLY A 302 -24.04 -18.65 -4.86
CA GLY A 302 -24.62 -18.30 -3.57
C GLY A 302 -24.20 -16.93 -3.08
N VAL A 303 -25.11 -16.22 -2.42
CA VAL A 303 -24.86 -14.97 -1.70
C VAL A 303 -25.49 -15.10 -0.32
N ASN A 304 -24.84 -14.54 0.70
CA ASN A 304 -25.22 -14.71 2.10
C ASN A 304 -25.30 -16.18 2.54
N VAL A 305 -24.34 -16.97 2.06
CA VAL A 305 -24.22 -18.39 2.40
C VAL A 305 -23.59 -18.52 3.79
N LYS A 306 -24.12 -19.44 4.58
CA LYS A 306 -23.52 -19.83 5.85
C LYS A 306 -22.40 -20.84 5.58
N VAL A 307 -21.17 -20.50 5.93
CA VAL A 307 -19.98 -21.32 5.73
C VAL A 307 -19.23 -21.47 7.05
N THR A 308 -18.98 -22.70 7.47
CA THR A 308 -18.20 -22.99 8.69
C THR A 308 -16.80 -23.40 8.30
N THR A 309 -15.81 -22.71 8.88
CA THR A 309 -14.40 -23.11 8.89
C THR A 309 -13.97 -23.39 10.33
N PRO A 310 -12.80 -24.00 10.56
CA PRO A 310 -12.29 -24.21 11.92
C PRO A 310 -12.08 -22.90 12.70
N TYR A 311 -11.80 -21.78 12.01
CA TYR A 311 -11.70 -20.47 12.64
C TYR A 311 -13.04 -19.98 13.20
N LYS A 312 -14.08 -19.92 12.35
CA LYS A 312 -15.43 -19.52 12.75
C LYS A 312 -16.49 -19.87 11.70
N THR A 313 -17.75 -19.60 12.04
CA THR A 313 -18.85 -19.60 11.07
C THR A 313 -19.07 -18.21 10.49
N PHE A 314 -19.07 -18.11 9.17
CA PHE A 314 -19.44 -16.94 8.39
C PHE A 314 -20.90 -17.06 7.96
N THR A 315 -21.65 -15.96 7.96
CA THR A 315 -23.09 -15.95 7.62
C THR A 315 -23.42 -15.14 6.37
N ASN A 316 -22.43 -14.40 5.85
CA ASN A 316 -22.52 -13.52 4.70
C ASN A 316 -21.53 -13.91 3.58
N ALA A 317 -21.17 -15.21 3.49
CA ALA A 317 -20.20 -15.64 2.49
C ALA A 317 -20.82 -15.65 1.07
N VAL A 318 -19.97 -15.48 0.07
CA VAL A 318 -20.30 -15.66 -1.34
C VAL A 318 -19.74 -16.99 -1.80
N GLU A 319 -20.58 -17.79 -2.48
CA GLU A 319 -20.17 -19.04 -3.13
C GLU A 319 -19.97 -18.76 -4.62
N VAL A 320 -18.77 -19.05 -5.12
CA VAL A 320 -18.39 -18.97 -6.53
C VAL A 320 -18.02 -20.36 -7.02
N SER A 321 -18.65 -20.83 -8.09
CA SER A 321 -18.37 -22.13 -8.71
C SER A 321 -17.66 -21.97 -10.04
N VAL A 322 -16.71 -22.85 -10.34
CA VAL A 322 -16.02 -22.95 -11.64
C VAL A 322 -16.83 -23.88 -12.56
N LEU A 323 -17.22 -23.40 -13.74
CA LEU A 323 -18.11 -24.12 -14.66
C LEU A 323 -17.35 -24.90 -15.73
N ASP A 324 -16.70 -25.99 -15.36
CA ASP A 324 -15.99 -26.84 -16.32
C ASP A 324 -16.94 -27.84 -17.01
N PRO A 325 -17.13 -27.77 -18.34
CA PRO A 325 -18.02 -28.67 -19.07
C PRO A 325 -17.54 -30.13 -19.08
N GLU A 326 -16.25 -30.41 -18.89
CA GLU A 326 -15.74 -31.78 -18.77
C GLU A 326 -16.18 -32.45 -17.46
N TRP A 327 -16.51 -31.65 -16.45
CA TRP A 327 -16.92 -32.08 -15.11
C TRP A 327 -18.38 -31.69 -14.79
N ASP A 328 -19.31 -31.89 -15.73
CA ASP A 328 -20.76 -31.61 -15.56
C ASP A 328 -21.07 -30.14 -15.15
N GLY A 329 -20.21 -29.22 -15.54
CA GLY A 329 -20.34 -27.79 -15.26
C GLY A 329 -19.96 -27.39 -13.83
N LYS A 330 -19.19 -28.21 -13.09
CA LYS A 330 -18.67 -27.89 -11.74
C LYS A 330 -17.33 -28.57 -11.44
N SER A 331 -16.29 -27.79 -11.14
CA SER A 331 -15.01 -28.35 -10.66
C SER A 331 -14.72 -27.99 -9.21
N TYR A 332 -14.86 -26.70 -8.86
CA TYR A 332 -14.54 -26.19 -7.53
C TYR A 332 -15.58 -25.19 -7.06
N LYS A 333 -15.70 -25.08 -5.74
CA LYS A 333 -16.45 -24.05 -5.05
C LYS A 333 -15.51 -23.25 -4.16
N TYR A 334 -15.41 -21.96 -4.44
CA TYR A 334 -14.73 -20.98 -3.60
C TYR A 334 -15.76 -20.26 -2.74
N TYR A 335 -15.43 -20.11 -1.46
CA TYR A 335 -16.23 -19.34 -0.52
C TYR A 335 -15.42 -18.14 -0.07
N MET A 336 -15.98 -16.95 -0.26
CA MET A 336 -15.33 -15.68 0.06
C MET A 336 -16.14 -14.89 1.09
N ALA A 337 -15.48 -14.12 1.95
CA ALA A 337 -16.14 -13.28 2.95
C ALA A 337 -15.50 -11.89 3.05
N GLU A 338 -16.34 -10.88 3.27
CA GLU A 338 -15.91 -9.48 3.47
C GLU A 338 -14.85 -9.38 4.58
N GLY A 339 -13.71 -8.74 4.31
CA GLY A 339 -12.56 -8.60 5.23
C GLY A 339 -11.67 -9.84 5.39
N TYR A 340 -11.95 -10.93 4.66
CA TYR A 340 -11.22 -12.20 4.80
C TYR A 340 -10.77 -12.81 3.47
N GLY A 341 -11.18 -12.27 2.32
CA GLY A 341 -10.89 -12.85 1.01
C GLY A 341 -11.47 -14.25 0.87
N LEU A 342 -10.68 -15.18 0.32
CA LEU A 342 -11.00 -16.61 0.23
C LEU A 342 -10.92 -17.27 1.62
N ILE A 343 -12.03 -17.85 2.08
CA ILE A 343 -12.08 -18.53 3.39
C ILE A 343 -12.12 -20.05 3.29
N LYS A 344 -12.55 -20.60 2.15
CA LYS A 344 -12.67 -22.05 1.95
C LYS A 344 -12.77 -22.40 0.47
N THR A 345 -12.12 -23.49 0.07
CA THR A 345 -12.25 -24.12 -1.25
C THR A 345 -12.67 -25.57 -1.09
N VAL A 346 -13.66 -25.98 -1.87
CA VAL A 346 -14.22 -27.34 -1.84
C VAL A 346 -14.29 -27.87 -3.26
N HIS A 347 -13.84 -29.12 -3.47
CA HIS A 347 -14.02 -29.84 -4.73
C HIS A 347 -15.50 -30.21 -4.91
N TYR A 348 -15.96 -30.44 -6.15
CA TYR A 348 -17.39 -30.65 -6.42
C TYR A 348 -17.98 -31.90 -5.73
N ASP A 349 -17.15 -32.88 -5.38
CA ASP A 349 -17.54 -34.09 -4.63
C ASP A 349 -17.70 -33.85 -3.11
N GLY A 350 -17.31 -32.68 -2.61
CA GLY A 350 -17.46 -32.27 -1.21
C GLY A 350 -16.16 -32.23 -0.41
N ASP A 351 -15.03 -32.64 -0.99
CA ASP A 351 -13.75 -32.63 -0.30
C ASP A 351 -13.25 -31.19 -0.08
N THR A 352 -12.86 -30.88 1.16
CA THR A 352 -12.29 -29.56 1.49
C THR A 352 -10.82 -29.54 1.11
N LEU A 353 -10.46 -28.65 0.20
CA LEU A 353 -9.10 -28.51 -0.33
C LEU A 353 -8.28 -27.48 0.44
N TYR A 354 -8.95 -26.43 0.92
CA TYR A 354 -8.34 -25.29 1.56
C TYR A 354 -9.37 -24.67 2.52
N GLU A 355 -9.01 -24.38 3.76
CA GLU A 355 -9.92 -23.68 4.68
C GLU A 355 -9.22 -22.86 5.76
N LEU A 356 -9.79 -21.71 6.09
CA LEU A 356 -9.27 -20.80 7.10
C LEU A 356 -9.41 -21.39 8.50
N VAL A 357 -8.28 -21.56 9.19
CA VAL A 357 -8.25 -22.15 10.54
C VAL A 357 -7.95 -21.15 11.65
N ASP A 358 -7.23 -20.06 11.37
CA ASP A 358 -6.92 -19.05 12.38
C ASP A 358 -6.61 -17.68 11.76
N VAL A 359 -6.85 -16.61 12.54
CA VAL A 359 -6.48 -15.22 12.20
C VAL A 359 -5.97 -14.53 13.46
N LYS A 360 -4.70 -14.08 13.43
CA LYS A 360 -4.03 -13.41 14.55
C LYS A 360 -3.74 -11.94 14.26
#